data_AF-A0A3C0CRK0-F1
#
_entry.id   AF-A0A3C0CRK0-F1
#
_cell.length_a   1.000
_cell.length_b   1.000
_cell.length_c   1.000
_cell.angle_alpha   90.00
_cell.angle_beta   90.00
_cell.angle_gamma   90.00
#
_symmetry.space_group_name_H-M   'P 1'
#
loop_
_entity.id
_entity.type
_entity.pdbx_description
1 polymer ?
#
loop_
_entity_poly.entity_id
_entity_poly.type
_entity_poly.pdbx_seq_one_letter_code
_entity_poly.pdbx_strand_id
1 'polypeptide(L)' 'MAGGKLDFGFTSGATFPKDLSSYRLIIHCGACTLNRREMLFRQQTAREMGIPMTNYGITLAFTHGILDRAL' A
#
# COMPACT_ATOMS: atom_id res chain seq x y z
N MET A 1 15.88 5.46 3.60
CA MET A 1 16.21 4.23 4.36
C MET A 1 15.35 4.19 5.61
N ALA A 2 14.80 3.03 5.99
CA ALA A 2 13.89 2.92 7.15
C ALA A 2 14.53 3.24 8.51
N GLY A 3 15.88 3.30 8.59
CA GLY A 3 16.61 3.79 9.76
C GLY A 3 16.52 2.90 11.01
N GLY A 4 15.88 1.73 10.91
CA GLY A 4 15.66 0.81 12.03
C GLY A 4 14.97 -0.48 11.56
N LYS A 5 14.54 -1.31 12.52
CA LYS A 5 13.76 -2.51 12.23
C LYS A 5 12.38 -2.11 11.70
N LEU A 6 11.94 -2.80 10.65
CA LEU A 6 10.59 -2.66 10.11
C LEU A 6 9.63 -3.50 10.95
N ASP A 7 8.52 -2.88 11.33
CA ASP A 7 7.37 -3.57 11.91
C ASP A 7 6.30 -3.71 10.82
N PHE A 8 5.73 -4.91 10.71
CA PHE A 8 4.82 -5.27 9.63
C PHE A 8 3.49 -5.75 10.20
N GLY A 9 2.42 -5.06 9.82
CA GLY A 9 1.05 -5.54 9.96
C GLY A 9 0.52 -6.06 8.62
N PHE A 10 -0.35 -7.07 8.68
CA PHE A 10 -0.92 -7.71 7.50
C PHE A 10 -2.44 -7.70 7.57
N THR A 11 -3.07 -7.46 6.42
CA THR A 11 -4.51 -7.57 6.24
C THR A 11 -4.80 -8.15 4.86
N SER A 12 -5.88 -8.93 4.73
CA SER A 12 -6.20 -9.68 3.51
C SER A 12 -7.70 -9.81 3.30
N GLY A 13 -8.09 -10.03 2.04
CA GLY A 13 -9.48 -10.23 1.65
C GLY A 13 -10.26 -8.91 1.58
N ALA A 14 -11.54 -8.96 1.94
CA ALA A 14 -12.44 -7.82 1.91
C ALA A 14 -12.21 -6.83 3.08
N THR A 15 -11.51 -7.28 4.13
CA THR A 15 -11.24 -6.45 5.31
C THR A 15 -10.16 -5.42 4.98
N PHE A 16 -10.47 -4.15 5.18
CA PHE A 16 -9.52 -3.05 5.18
C PHE A 16 -9.68 -2.30 6.50
N PRO A 17 -8.65 -2.24 7.36
CA PRO A 17 -8.75 -1.58 8.66
C PRO A 17 -9.19 -0.13 8.50
N LYS A 18 -10.15 0.29 9.34
CA LYS A 18 -10.59 1.70 9.40
C LYS A 18 -9.60 2.59 10.13
N ASP A 19 -8.84 2.01 11.05
CA ASP A 19 -7.76 2.69 11.74
C ASP A 19 -6.42 2.18 11.21
N LEU A 20 -5.72 3.07 10.53
CA LEU A 20 -4.38 2.87 9.99
C LEU A 20 -3.37 3.83 10.63
N SER A 21 -3.76 4.54 11.70
CA SER A 21 -2.99 5.64 12.29
C SER A 21 -1.61 5.24 12.81
N SER A 22 -1.42 3.96 13.16
CA SER A 22 -0.13 3.42 13.58
C SER A 22 0.84 3.14 12.43
N TYR A 23 0.37 3.11 11.17
CA TYR A 23 1.20 2.81 10.01
C TYR A 23 1.77 4.08 9.39
N ARG A 24 2.99 3.97 8.85
CA ARG A 24 3.66 5.06 8.11
C ARG A 24 3.65 4.87 6.59
N LEU A 25 3.33 3.67 6.11
CA LEU A 25 3.28 3.31 4.70
C LEU A 25 2.37 2.10 4.53
N ILE A 26 1.56 2.11 3.47
CA ILE A 26 0.77 0.96 3.05
C ILE A 26 1.33 0.43 1.73
N ILE A 27 1.54 -0.88 1.66
CA ILE A 27 1.88 -1.57 0.42
C ILE A 27 0.71 -2.48 0.06
N HIS A 28 -0.08 -2.08 -0.93
CA HIS A 28 -1.26 -2.82 -1.36
C HIS A 28 -0.89 -3.89 -2.41
N CYS A 29 -1.64 -4.99 -2.46
CA CYS A 29 -1.49 -5.95 -3.55
C CYS A 29 -1.95 -5.37 -4.90
N GLY A 30 -1.78 -6.11 -5.98
CA GLY A 30 -2.24 -5.71 -7.32
C GLY A 30 -3.76 -5.62 -7.49
N ALA A 31 -4.55 -5.91 -6.44
CA ALA A 31 -6.01 -5.79 -6.42
C ALA A 31 -6.75 -6.59 -7.51
N CYS A 32 -6.17 -7.70 -7.99
CA CYS A 32 -6.73 -8.50 -9.09
C CYS A 32 -8.12 -9.08 -8.82
N THR A 33 -8.51 -9.20 -7.54
CA THR A 33 -9.82 -9.71 -7.11
C THR A 33 -10.76 -8.61 -6.60
N LEU A 34 -10.32 -7.34 -6.53
CA LEU A 34 -11.14 -6.22 -6.07
C LEU A 34 -11.76 -5.48 -7.24
N ASN A 35 -12.95 -4.92 -7.03
CA ASN A 35 -13.52 -3.99 -7.99
C ASN A 35 -12.95 -2.56 -7.82
N ARG A 36 -13.21 -1.71 -8.82
CA ARG A 36 -12.74 -0.31 -8.83
C ARG A 36 -13.23 0.48 -7.60
N ARG A 37 -14.47 0.27 -7.16
CA ARG A 37 -15.05 1.00 -6.03
C ARG A 37 -14.31 0.67 -4.73
N GLU A 38 -14.01 -0.60 -4.50
CA GLU A 38 -13.24 -1.06 -3.34
C GLU A 38 -11.82 -0.49 -3.33
N MET A 39 -11.15 -0.49 -4.49
CA MET A 39 -9.79 0.06 -4.58
C MET A 39 -9.76 1.58 -4.36
N LEU A 40 -10.75 2.31 -4.88
CA LEU A 40 -10.88 3.75 -4.63
C LEU A 40 -11.20 4.05 -3.16
N PHE A 41 -12.08 3.27 -2.54
CA PHE A 41 -12.39 3.40 -1.11
C PHE A 41 -11.13 3.26 -0.26
N ARG A 42 -10.32 2.22 -0.50
CA ARG A 42 -9.07 1.98 0.24
C ARG A 42 -8.05 3.12 0.07
N GLN A 43 -7.87 3.60 -1.15
CA GLN A 43 -6.99 4.74 -1.44
C GLN A 43 -7.48 6.01 -0.75
N GLN A 44 -8.79 6.25 -0.77
CA GLN A 44 -9.37 7.42 -0.13
C GLN A 44 -9.24 7.37 1.39
N THR A 45 -9.51 6.23 2.02
CA THR A 45 -9.27 6.03 3.46
C THR A 45 -7.82 6.31 3.85
N ALA A 46 -6.85 5.77 3.10
CA ALA A 46 -5.43 6.04 3.35
C ALA A 46 -5.09 7.53 3.20
N ARG A 47 -5.64 8.19 2.16
CA ARG A 47 -5.45 9.63 1.91
C ARG A 47 -6.03 10.50 3.03
N GLU A 48 -7.22 10.17 3.51
CA GLU A 48 -7.90 10.91 4.59
C GLU A 48 -7.13 10.81 5.92
N MET A 49 -6.43 9.69 6.16
CA MET A 49 -5.55 9.52 7.32
C MET A 49 -4.13 10.06 7.11
N GLY A 50 -3.82 10.59 5.92
CA GLY A 50 -2.50 11.09 5.59
C GLY A 50 -1.42 10.00 5.46
N ILE A 51 -1.81 8.74 5.24
CA ILE A 51 -0.87 7.62 5.15
C ILE A 51 -0.57 7.35 3.67
N PRO A 52 0.70 7.42 3.23
CA PRO A 52 1.05 7.12 1.84
C PRO A 52 0.78 5.65 1.53
N MET A 53 0.25 5.40 0.33
CA MET A 53 -0.03 4.07 -0.18
C MET A 53 0.70 3.84 -1.51
N THR A 54 1.36 2.70 -1.63
CA THR A 54 1.95 2.17 -2.87
C THR A 54 1.41 0.75 -3.13
N ASN A 55 1.92 0.06 -4.14
CA ASN A 55 1.58 -1.33 -4.42
C ASN A 55 2.81 -2.23 -4.63
N TYR A 56 2.61 -3.55 -4.63
CA TYR A 56 3.68 -4.53 -4.84
C TYR A 56 4.51 -4.26 -6.09
N GLY A 57 3.88 -3.93 -7.23
CA GLY A 57 4.59 -3.69 -8.48
C GLY A 57 5.55 -2.49 -8.37
N ILE A 58 5.06 -1.35 -7.89
CA ILE A 58 5.88 -0.14 -7.71
C ILE A 58 6.98 -0.37 -6.67
N THR A 59 6.66 -0.98 -5.53
CA THR A 59 7.66 -1.26 -4.49
C THR A 59 8.76 -2.19 -4.99
N LEU A 60 8.41 -3.28 -5.69
CA LEU A 60 9.38 -4.22 -6.25
C LEU A 60 10.24 -3.52 -7.32
N ALA A 61 9.62 -2.79 -8.24
CA ALA A 61 10.35 -2.09 -9.29
C ALA A 61 11.33 -1.05 -8.72
N PHE A 62 10.89 -0.29 -7.71
CA PHE A 62 11.74 0.66 -7.00
C PHE A 62 12.90 -0.04 -6.29
N THR A 63 12.62 -1.12 -5.56
CA THR A 63 13.63 -1.87 -4.79
C THR A 63 14.67 -2.54 -5.69
N HIS A 64 14.26 -2.99 -6.89
CA HIS A 64 15.16 -3.59 -7.87
C HIS A 64 15.85 -2.56 -8.79
N GLY A 65 15.58 -1.26 -8.65
CA GLY A 65 16.19 -0.23 -9.49
C GLY A 65 15.69 -0.22 -10.94
N ILE A 66 14.48 -0.73 -11.19
CA ILE A 66 13.88 -0.80 -12.54
C ILE A 66 12.61 0.07 -12.67
N LEU A 67 12.30 0.90 -11.67
CA LEU A 67 11.07 1.71 -11.67
C LEU A 67 10.98 2.63 -12.88
N ASP A 68 12.05 3.35 -13.22
CA ASP A 68 12.07 4.30 -14.34
C ASP A 68 11.86 3.62 -15.70
N ARG A 69 12.15 2.32 -15.80
CA ARG A 69 11.86 1.52 -17.00
C ARG A 69 10.40 1.04 -17.05
N ALA A 70 9.76 0.88 -15.90
CA ALA A 70 8.43 0.30 -15.78
C ALA A 70 7.30 1.35 -15.83
N LEU A 71 7.64 2.62 -15.66
CA LEU A 71 6.76 3.79 -15.82
C LEU A 71 6.81 4.33 -17.26
#